data_AF-A0A812HY65-F1
#
_entry.id   AF-A0A812HY65-F1
#
_cell.length_a   1.000
_cell.length_b   1.000
_cell.length_c   1.000
_cell.angle_alpha   90.00
_cell.angle_beta   90.00
_cell.angle_gamma   90.00
#
_symmetry.space_group_name_H-M   'P 1'
#
loop_
_entity.id
_entity.type
_entity.pdbx_description
1 polymer ?
#
loop_
_entity_poly.entity_id
_entity_poly.type
_entity_poly.pdbx_seq_one_letter_code
_entity_poly.pdbx_strand_id
1 'polypeptide(L)'
;MASDPKPRATCDESAQAIRKYLDELRLEVEELEAQVAKLQQEALPASVEKGAVKLNVGGDTGFELFREQFDCFPKSLLHSLVTGRWGGYTSLDDEGRLFLDLDPAQFRCVLDWVFEGSESERRRAPETSEPQTWGLDLLLRFLGLAEDPATVVGEPKVKLDPEDGAVCTYTEILCKYAKEFTSEEIRDYWMNCMEGVRTSMPCYRPVMMCNGMPVRDQLTSQQSSQIDELACLLADHIRAVQEEGQELHQRRSAAQDQLEKLEAERTGIRLLGGRAATLPSGSEGQTQQPVYFNAAGRILATSRATLLHCTGSMLERWFGGDWTLQESDLVGNAVRIDQDSETFSSVLQILRYHRIFGPSSLPLGQPCRKAKLPALRQALSYFQLEQVKGHGKGFKGKASRSASAWLRPESLHIPRREEVFEASSDTNSPVRWEVAVEVAL
;
A
#
# COMPACT_ATOMS: atom_id res chain seq x y z
N MET A 1 -25.31 12.56 48.44
CA MET A 1 -23.98 13.21 48.47
C MET A 1 -23.93 14.14 47.28
N ALA A 2 -23.98 15.44 47.51
CA ALA A 2 -23.82 16.42 46.44
C ALA A 2 -22.36 16.35 45.98
N SER A 3 -22.13 16.05 44.71
CA SER A 3 -20.79 16.08 44.12
C SER A 3 -20.31 17.53 44.11
N ASP A 4 -19.20 17.82 44.78
CA ASP A 4 -18.60 19.14 44.73
C ASP A 4 -18.34 19.55 43.28
N PRO A 5 -18.65 20.80 42.89
CA PRO A 5 -18.43 21.27 41.53
C PRO A 5 -16.94 21.26 41.21
N LYS A 6 -16.58 20.55 40.14
CA LYS A 6 -15.20 20.50 39.63
C LYS A 6 -14.72 21.94 39.37
N PRO A 7 -13.56 22.36 39.89
CA PRO A 7 -13.06 23.71 39.68
C PRO A 7 -12.93 23.99 38.17
N ARG A 8 -13.44 25.15 37.72
CA ARG A 8 -13.30 25.59 36.33
C ARG A 8 -11.83 25.92 36.08
N ALA A 9 -11.28 25.40 34.99
CA ALA A 9 -9.94 25.76 34.54
C ALA A 9 -9.83 27.28 34.37
N THR A 10 -8.72 27.85 34.80
CA THR A 10 -8.49 29.29 34.65
C THR A 10 -8.19 29.63 33.17
N CYS A 11 -8.47 30.87 32.72
CA CYS A 11 -8.16 31.28 31.34
C CYS A 11 -6.67 31.08 30.99
N ASP A 12 -5.78 31.26 31.97
CA ASP A 12 -4.34 31.06 31.82
C ASP A 12 -3.99 29.59 31.53
N GLU A 13 -4.66 28.64 32.20
CA GLU A 13 -4.48 27.21 31.95
C GLU A 13 -4.87 26.82 30.52
N SER A 14 -5.99 27.37 30.02
CA SER A 14 -6.46 27.12 28.65
C SER A 14 -5.48 27.66 27.60
N ALA A 15 -4.98 28.88 27.79
CA ALA A 15 -4.02 29.48 26.86
C ALA A 15 -2.67 28.72 26.86
N GLN A 16 -2.21 28.27 28.03
CA GLN A 16 -1.01 27.43 28.14
C GLN A 16 -1.22 26.07 27.47
N ALA A 17 -2.40 25.46 27.62
CA ALA A 17 -2.71 24.19 26.97
C ALA A 17 -2.69 24.30 25.44
N ILE A 18 -3.26 25.37 24.88
CA ILE A 18 -3.24 25.62 23.42
C ILE A 18 -1.81 25.81 22.91
N ARG A 19 -0.99 26.61 23.61
CA ARG A 19 0.42 26.82 23.23
C ARG A 19 1.19 25.51 23.24
N LYS A 20 1.04 24.73 24.32
CA LYS A 20 1.65 23.41 24.45
C LYS A 20 1.24 22.48 23.30
N TYR A 21 -0.05 22.45 22.95
CA TYR A 21 -0.55 21.66 21.83
C TYR A 21 0.07 22.07 20.50
N LEU A 22 0.14 23.38 20.20
CA LEU A 22 0.77 23.86 18.98
C LEU A 22 2.28 23.54 18.95
N ASP A 23 2.98 23.64 20.09
CA ASP A 23 4.40 23.26 20.19
C ASP A 23 4.63 21.76 19.96
N GLU A 24 3.77 20.90 20.53
CA GLU A 24 3.78 19.45 20.27
C GLU A 24 3.54 19.16 18.77
N LEU A 25 2.56 19.83 18.15
CA LEU A 25 2.24 19.65 16.74
C LEU A 25 3.35 20.14 15.80
N ARG A 26 4.02 21.27 16.13
CA ARG A 26 5.21 21.75 15.40
C ARG A 26 6.33 20.71 15.44
N LEU A 27 6.61 20.14 16.61
CA LEU A 27 7.65 19.12 16.78
C LEU A 27 7.33 17.84 15.99
N GLU A 28 6.08 17.39 15.97
CA GLU A 28 5.64 16.25 15.13
C GLU A 28 5.84 16.51 13.63
N VAL A 29 5.48 17.71 13.15
CA VAL A 29 5.68 18.11 11.75
C VAL A 29 7.17 18.13 11.40
N GLU A 30 8.01 18.72 12.25
CA GLU A 30 9.46 18.78 12.04
C GLU A 30 10.08 17.38 12.00
N GLU A 31 9.64 16.46 12.87
CA GLU A 31 10.13 15.08 12.87
C GLU A 31 9.75 14.34 11.57
N LEU A 32 8.49 14.44 11.14
CA LEU A 32 8.04 13.82 9.88
C LEU A 32 8.76 14.40 8.66
N GLU A 33 8.91 15.72 8.58
CA GLU A 33 9.63 16.38 7.50
C GLU A 33 11.12 15.97 7.50
N ALA A 34 11.75 15.80 8.66
CA ALA A 34 13.10 15.28 8.78
C ALA A 34 13.23 13.82 8.31
N GLN A 35 12.25 12.96 8.62
CA GLN A 35 12.20 11.59 8.12
C GLN A 35 12.05 11.55 6.60
N VAL A 36 11.17 12.39 6.04
CA VAL A 36 11.00 12.55 4.60
C VAL A 36 12.30 13.00 3.94
N ALA A 37 12.96 14.04 4.48
CA ALA A 37 14.22 14.55 3.95
C ALA A 37 15.32 13.48 3.96
N LYS A 38 15.40 12.69 5.04
CA LYS A 38 16.33 11.56 5.15
C LYS A 38 16.07 10.51 4.06
N LEU A 39 14.83 10.08 3.87
CA LEU A 39 14.49 9.12 2.82
C LEU A 39 14.73 9.68 1.41
N GLN A 40 14.46 10.97 1.18
CA GLN A 40 14.78 11.62 -0.09
C GLN A 40 16.28 11.61 -0.35
N GLN A 41 17.10 11.84 0.68
CA GLN A 41 18.55 11.78 0.56
C GLN A 41 19.04 10.36 0.24
N GLU A 42 18.47 9.33 0.88
CA GLU A 42 18.74 7.92 0.55
C GLU A 42 18.28 7.55 -0.87
N ALA A 43 17.22 8.18 -1.35
CA ALA A 43 16.69 7.97 -2.69
C ALA A 43 17.54 8.63 -3.78
N LEU A 44 18.44 9.57 -3.45
CA LEU A 44 19.21 10.31 -4.44
C LEU A 44 19.98 9.35 -5.37
N PRO A 45 19.97 9.60 -6.68
CA PRO A 45 20.71 8.79 -7.62
C PRO A 45 22.21 8.89 -7.32
N ALA A 46 22.88 7.74 -7.19
CA ALA A 46 24.33 7.70 -7.18
C ALA A 46 24.82 8.12 -8.57
N SER A 47 25.42 9.31 -8.67
CA SER A 47 26.04 9.91 -9.88
C SER A 47 25.57 9.28 -11.19
N VAL A 48 24.39 9.70 -11.62
CA VAL A 48 23.70 9.04 -12.71
C VAL A 48 24.35 9.39 -14.05
N GLU A 49 25.02 8.40 -14.66
CA GLU A 49 25.50 8.52 -16.05
C GLU A 49 24.29 8.67 -16.98
N LYS A 50 24.38 9.65 -17.90
CA LYS A 50 23.39 9.81 -18.96
C LYS A 50 23.57 8.66 -19.94
N GLY A 51 22.60 7.77 -20.02
CA GLY A 51 22.67 6.61 -20.90
C GLY A 51 21.51 5.67 -20.69
N ALA A 52 21.46 4.66 -21.57
CA ALA A 52 20.53 3.56 -21.45
C ALA A 52 20.85 2.69 -20.23
N VAL A 53 19.80 2.26 -19.56
CA VAL A 53 19.86 1.36 -18.40
C VAL A 53 19.65 -0.06 -18.90
N LYS A 54 20.66 -0.91 -18.73
CA LYS A 54 20.61 -2.32 -19.09
C LYS A 54 20.01 -3.13 -17.94
N LEU A 55 19.03 -3.97 -18.27
CA LEU A 55 18.33 -4.80 -17.29
C LEU A 55 18.57 -6.28 -17.57
N ASN A 56 18.62 -7.06 -16.49
CA ASN A 56 18.48 -8.50 -16.50
C ASN A 56 17.14 -8.84 -15.83
N VAL A 57 16.16 -9.25 -16.62
CA VAL A 57 14.81 -9.53 -16.14
C VAL A 57 14.61 -11.04 -16.13
N GLY A 58 14.60 -11.63 -14.94
CA GLY A 58 14.42 -13.06 -14.77
C GLY A 58 15.38 -13.94 -15.58
N GLY A 59 16.60 -13.46 -15.84
CA GLY A 59 17.66 -14.16 -16.59
C GLY A 59 17.79 -13.72 -18.05
N ASP A 60 16.86 -12.91 -18.55
CA ASP A 60 16.88 -12.37 -19.90
C ASP A 60 17.51 -10.97 -19.89
N THR A 61 18.61 -10.82 -20.62
CA THR A 61 19.48 -9.64 -20.56
C THR A 61 19.30 -8.74 -21.78
N GLY A 62 18.26 -8.98 -22.58
CA GLY A 62 17.99 -8.23 -23.82
C GLY A 62 17.26 -6.91 -23.60
N PHE A 63 17.09 -6.46 -22.36
CA PHE A 63 16.32 -5.26 -22.03
C PHE A 63 17.24 -4.05 -21.86
N GLU A 64 16.93 -3.01 -22.61
CA GLU A 64 17.61 -1.72 -22.55
C GLU A 64 16.55 -0.62 -22.54
N LEU A 65 16.54 0.19 -21.47
CA LEU A 65 15.56 1.24 -21.25
C LEU A 65 16.23 2.61 -21.23
N PHE A 66 15.58 3.61 -21.82
CA PHE A 66 16.01 5.00 -21.76
C PHE A 66 15.19 5.75 -20.71
N ARG A 67 15.79 6.73 -20.02
CA ARG A 67 15.08 7.47 -18.96
C ARG A 67 13.92 8.27 -19.51
N GLU A 68 14.14 8.89 -20.66
CA GLU A 68 13.20 9.76 -21.34
C GLU A 68 11.89 9.03 -21.70
N GLN A 69 11.96 7.71 -21.87
CA GLN A 69 10.80 6.87 -22.15
C GLN A 69 9.81 6.79 -20.97
N PHE A 70 10.25 7.08 -19.74
CA PHE A 70 9.45 6.99 -18.52
C PHE A 70 9.09 8.35 -17.92
N ASP A 71 9.43 9.46 -18.59
CA ASP A 71 9.06 10.81 -18.16
C ASP A 71 7.53 11.01 -18.13
N CYS A 72 6.77 10.20 -18.89
CA CYS A 72 5.31 10.17 -18.84
C CYS A 72 4.75 9.57 -17.54
N PHE A 73 5.59 8.90 -16.73
CA PHE A 73 5.19 8.20 -15.50
C PHE A 73 6.11 8.57 -14.31
N PRO A 74 6.24 9.85 -13.95
CA PRO A 74 7.27 10.36 -13.02
C PRO A 74 7.12 9.86 -11.56
N LYS A 75 6.04 9.13 -11.26
CA LYS A 75 5.73 8.56 -9.94
C LYS A 75 5.71 7.03 -9.93
N SER A 76 6.00 6.39 -11.06
CA SER A 76 6.01 4.93 -11.18
C SER A 76 7.27 4.34 -10.55
N LEU A 77 7.19 3.06 -10.14
CA LEU A 77 8.37 2.32 -9.70
C LEU A 77 9.38 2.17 -10.84
N LEU A 78 8.92 2.02 -12.09
CA LEU A 78 9.82 1.92 -13.24
C LEU A 78 10.61 3.21 -13.46
N HIS A 79 9.96 4.37 -13.40
CA HIS A 79 10.66 5.64 -13.49
C HIS A 79 11.72 5.77 -12.38
N SER A 80 11.37 5.39 -11.16
CA SER A 80 12.28 5.39 -10.02
C SER A 80 13.49 4.46 -10.25
N LEU A 81 13.23 3.26 -10.79
CA LEU A 81 14.26 2.29 -11.13
C LEU A 81 15.23 2.79 -12.21
N VAL A 82 14.70 3.31 -13.33
CA VAL A 82 15.50 3.75 -14.49
C VAL A 82 16.23 5.07 -14.20
N THR A 83 15.69 5.93 -13.33
CA THR A 83 16.39 7.12 -12.84
C THR A 83 17.52 6.80 -11.87
N GLY A 84 17.73 5.53 -11.50
CA GLY A 84 18.73 5.13 -10.50
C GLY A 84 18.38 5.58 -9.09
N ARG A 85 17.13 6.03 -8.89
CA ARG A 85 16.59 6.34 -7.58
C ARG A 85 16.55 5.03 -6.80
N TRP A 86 17.08 5.04 -5.57
CA TRP A 86 17.28 3.82 -4.78
C TRP A 86 18.33 2.85 -5.32
N GLY A 87 19.35 3.32 -6.05
CA GLY A 87 20.42 2.45 -6.58
C GLY A 87 21.12 1.59 -5.51
N GLY A 88 21.14 2.00 -4.24
CA GLY A 88 21.66 1.18 -3.14
C GLY A 88 20.77 -0.01 -2.74
N TYR A 89 19.54 -0.07 -3.25
CA TYR A 89 18.55 -1.12 -2.96
C TYR A 89 18.31 -2.05 -4.15
N THR A 90 18.75 -1.68 -5.35
CA THR A 90 18.67 -2.52 -6.55
C THR A 90 19.80 -3.54 -6.57
N SER A 91 19.48 -4.78 -6.96
CA SER A 91 20.47 -5.83 -7.17
C SER A 91 21.09 -5.67 -8.56
N LEU A 92 22.40 -5.87 -8.66
CA LEU A 92 23.12 -5.94 -9.94
C LEU A 92 23.49 -7.39 -10.22
N ASP A 93 23.53 -7.78 -11.49
CA ASP A 93 24.15 -9.04 -11.89
C ASP A 93 25.67 -8.90 -12.08
N ASP A 94 26.32 -9.99 -12.48
CA ASP A 94 27.78 -10.07 -12.60
C ASP A 94 28.35 -9.13 -13.69
N GLU A 95 27.51 -8.71 -14.64
CA GLU A 95 27.83 -7.74 -15.68
C GLU A 95 27.45 -6.29 -15.33
N GLY A 96 26.98 -6.05 -14.10
CA GLY A 96 26.58 -4.72 -13.63
C GLY A 96 25.24 -4.23 -14.20
N ARG A 97 24.38 -5.13 -14.72
CA ARG A 97 23.02 -4.80 -15.16
C ARG A 97 22.07 -4.84 -13.97
N LEU A 98 21.03 -4.01 -13.98
CA LEU A 98 20.01 -4.05 -12.93
C LEU A 98 19.20 -5.35 -13.04
N PHE A 99 19.22 -6.16 -12.00
CA PHE A 99 18.46 -7.40 -11.93
C PHE A 99 17.03 -7.15 -11.43
N LEU A 100 16.05 -7.57 -12.22
CA LEU A 100 14.64 -7.59 -11.87
C LEU A 100 14.16 -9.03 -11.75
N ASP A 101 13.66 -9.39 -10.57
CA ASP A 101 13.09 -10.71 -10.31
C ASP A 101 11.63 -10.80 -10.76
N LEU A 102 11.43 -10.59 -12.06
CA LEU A 102 10.16 -10.71 -12.78
C LEU A 102 10.28 -11.75 -13.89
N ASP A 103 9.14 -12.19 -14.42
CA ASP A 103 9.13 -13.01 -15.63
C ASP A 103 9.41 -12.12 -16.86
N PRO A 104 10.40 -12.47 -17.71
CA PRO A 104 10.75 -11.62 -18.84
C PRO A 104 9.72 -11.62 -19.97
N ALA A 105 8.79 -12.58 -20.06
CA ALA A 105 7.68 -12.49 -21.01
C ALA A 105 6.65 -11.47 -20.52
N GLN A 106 6.30 -11.50 -19.23
CA GLN A 106 5.40 -10.51 -18.63
C GLN A 106 5.96 -9.09 -18.72
N PHE A 107 7.26 -8.93 -18.45
CA PHE A 107 7.88 -7.61 -18.50
C PHE A 107 7.90 -7.03 -19.92
N ARG A 108 8.04 -7.86 -20.96
CA ARG A 108 7.81 -7.41 -22.34
C ARG A 108 6.41 -6.89 -22.53
N CYS A 109 5.38 -7.61 -22.08
CA CYS A 109 4.00 -7.13 -22.16
C CYS A 109 3.80 -5.78 -21.43
N VAL A 110 4.49 -5.56 -20.31
CA VAL A 110 4.50 -4.25 -19.65
C VAL A 110 5.11 -3.19 -20.56
N LEU A 111 6.28 -3.43 -21.16
CA LEU A 111 6.93 -2.46 -22.05
C LEU A 111 6.11 -2.21 -23.32
N ASP A 112 5.53 -3.25 -23.93
CA ASP A 112 4.66 -3.12 -25.10
C ASP A 112 3.45 -2.25 -24.75
N TRP A 113 2.85 -2.44 -23.57
CA TRP A 113 1.76 -1.59 -23.08
C TRP A 113 2.21 -0.14 -22.85
N VAL A 114 3.41 0.08 -22.30
CA VAL A 114 3.95 1.43 -22.04
C VAL A 114 4.25 2.16 -23.36
N PHE A 115 4.76 1.46 -24.37
CA PHE A 115 5.31 2.10 -25.58
C PHE A 115 4.37 2.07 -26.79
N GLU A 116 3.58 1.02 -26.98
CA GLU A 116 2.76 0.85 -28.18
C GLU A 116 1.34 1.41 -28.01
N GLY A 117 0.82 1.49 -26.77
CA GLY A 117 -0.53 1.99 -26.53
C GLY A 117 -0.66 3.48 -26.80
N SER A 118 -1.73 3.88 -27.49
CA SER A 118 -2.19 5.28 -27.43
C SER A 118 -2.57 5.64 -25.99
N GLU A 119 -2.52 6.92 -25.62
CA GLU A 119 -2.82 7.37 -24.25
C GLU A 119 -4.21 6.90 -23.76
N SER A 120 -5.16 6.78 -24.69
CA SER A 120 -6.51 6.24 -24.44
C SER A 120 -6.53 4.73 -24.19
N GLU A 121 -5.68 3.95 -24.88
CA GLU A 121 -5.56 2.50 -24.70
C GLU A 121 -4.83 2.15 -23.42
N ARG A 122 -3.85 2.97 -23.01
CA ARG A 122 -3.13 2.82 -21.73
C ARG A 122 -4.05 2.93 -20.51
N ARG A 123 -5.28 3.43 -20.62
CA ARG A 123 -6.21 3.42 -19.48
C ARG A 123 -6.83 2.06 -19.20
N ARG A 124 -6.73 1.10 -20.12
CA ARG A 124 -7.25 -0.26 -19.92
C ARG A 124 -6.08 -1.24 -19.83
N ALA A 125 -6.18 -2.16 -18.87
CA ALA A 125 -5.28 -3.30 -18.83
C ALA A 125 -5.51 -4.17 -20.09
N PRO A 126 -4.47 -4.78 -20.68
CA PRO A 126 -4.64 -5.67 -21.82
C PRO A 126 -5.59 -6.82 -21.50
N GLU A 127 -6.74 -6.88 -22.19
CA GLU A 127 -7.63 -8.05 -22.13
C GLU A 127 -7.02 -9.17 -22.95
N THR A 128 -6.37 -10.14 -22.31
CA THR A 128 -5.75 -11.25 -23.04
C THR A 128 -5.83 -12.54 -22.26
N SER A 129 -6.04 -13.64 -22.98
CA SER A 129 -6.18 -15.00 -22.45
C SER A 129 -4.85 -15.77 -22.43
N GLU A 130 -3.74 -15.08 -22.72
CA GLU A 130 -2.43 -15.72 -22.82
C GLU A 130 -1.77 -15.90 -21.44
N PRO A 131 -1.00 -16.98 -21.21
CA PRO A 131 -0.29 -17.18 -19.94
C PRO A 131 0.69 -16.06 -19.59
N GLN A 132 1.24 -15.38 -20.60
CA GLN A 132 2.19 -14.27 -20.45
C GLN A 132 1.55 -13.04 -19.84
N THR A 133 0.21 -12.96 -19.78
CA THR A 133 -0.51 -11.83 -19.21
C THR A 133 -1.18 -12.18 -17.87
N TRP A 134 -0.92 -13.39 -17.35
CA TRP A 134 -1.43 -13.81 -16.05
C TRP A 134 -0.96 -12.89 -14.92
N GLY A 135 -1.87 -12.06 -14.39
CA GLY A 135 -1.55 -11.08 -13.36
C GLY A 135 -0.88 -9.81 -13.84
N LEU A 136 -0.90 -9.54 -15.15
CA LEU A 136 -0.32 -8.32 -15.71
C LEU A 136 -0.97 -7.07 -15.11
N ASP A 137 -2.27 -7.10 -14.80
CA ASP A 137 -2.99 -6.00 -14.15
C ASP A 137 -2.42 -5.66 -12.76
N LEU A 138 -2.17 -6.68 -11.93
CA LEU A 138 -1.55 -6.52 -10.62
C LEU A 138 -0.12 -5.98 -10.75
N LEU A 139 0.63 -6.48 -11.74
CA LEU A 139 1.99 -6.00 -12.01
C LEU A 139 2.01 -4.55 -12.49
N LEU A 140 1.10 -4.15 -13.39
CA LEU A 140 0.98 -2.75 -13.85
C LEU A 140 0.62 -1.82 -12.70
N ARG A 141 -0.30 -2.21 -11.80
CA ARG A 141 -0.62 -1.42 -10.60
C ARG A 141 0.54 -1.34 -9.64
N PHE A 142 1.20 -2.46 -9.37
CA PHE A 142 2.40 -2.51 -8.52
C PHE A 142 3.49 -1.58 -9.04
N LEU A 143 3.71 -1.57 -10.35
CA LEU A 143 4.68 -0.68 -10.99
C LEU A 143 4.24 0.78 -11.03
N GLY A 144 3.02 1.11 -10.61
CA GLY A 144 2.47 2.47 -10.66
C GLY A 144 2.19 2.95 -12.08
N LEU A 145 1.92 2.02 -13.00
CA LEU A 145 1.60 2.28 -14.40
C LEU A 145 0.09 2.32 -14.65
N ALA A 146 -0.66 1.45 -13.97
CA ALA A 146 -2.12 1.47 -13.98
C ALA A 146 -2.64 2.08 -12.68
N GLU A 147 -3.67 2.92 -12.80
CA GLU A 147 -4.43 3.39 -11.64
C GLU A 147 -5.20 2.21 -11.00
N ASP A 148 -5.42 2.29 -9.69
CA ASP A 148 -6.34 1.37 -9.03
C ASP A 148 -7.74 1.61 -9.64
N PRO A 149 -8.48 0.59 -10.10
CA PRO A 149 -9.87 0.78 -10.49
C PRO A 149 -10.69 1.49 -9.40
N ALA A 150 -10.34 1.33 -8.11
CA ALA A 150 -10.95 2.07 -7.01
C ALA A 150 -10.67 3.59 -7.07
N THR A 151 -9.60 4.02 -7.73
CA THR A 151 -9.27 5.43 -7.97
C THR A 151 -9.82 5.99 -9.30
N VAL A 152 -9.93 5.17 -10.35
CA VAL A 152 -10.40 5.61 -11.69
C VAL A 152 -11.90 5.84 -11.71
N VAL A 153 -12.66 5.03 -10.96
CA VAL A 153 -14.07 5.30 -10.78
C VAL A 153 -14.13 6.48 -9.80
N GLY A 154 -14.38 7.68 -10.33
CA GLY A 154 -14.90 8.81 -9.57
C GLY A 154 -16.28 8.50 -8.99
N GLU A 155 -16.44 7.34 -8.36
CA GLU A 155 -17.51 7.06 -7.43
C GLU A 155 -17.41 8.17 -6.39
N PRO A 156 -18.52 8.86 -6.12
CA PRO A 156 -18.51 9.98 -5.21
C PRO A 156 -17.81 9.52 -3.94
N LYS A 157 -16.82 10.30 -3.48
CA LYS A 157 -16.04 10.04 -2.25
C LYS A 157 -16.92 9.86 -1.01
N VAL A 158 -18.22 10.01 -1.17
CA VAL A 158 -19.27 10.07 -0.17
C VAL A 158 -20.48 9.28 -0.69
N LYS A 159 -20.88 8.25 0.06
CA LYS A 159 -22.12 7.48 -0.16
C LYS A 159 -23.09 7.76 0.99
N LEU A 160 -24.38 7.53 0.76
CA LEU A 160 -25.41 7.57 1.80
C LEU A 160 -25.41 6.24 2.54
N ASP A 161 -25.21 6.32 3.84
CA ASP A 161 -25.39 5.21 4.75
C ASP A 161 -26.89 4.89 4.88
N PRO A 162 -27.35 3.68 4.52
CA PRO A 162 -28.76 3.32 4.60
C PRO A 162 -29.30 3.22 6.03
N GLU A 163 -28.46 3.12 7.07
CA GLU A 163 -28.94 3.03 8.46
C GLU A 163 -29.36 4.38 9.04
N ASP A 164 -28.63 5.45 8.75
CA ASP A 164 -28.88 6.79 9.31
C ASP A 164 -29.13 7.89 8.26
N GLY A 165 -28.95 7.57 6.98
CA GLY A 165 -29.05 8.52 5.87
C GLY A 165 -27.91 9.53 5.84
N ALA A 166 -26.81 9.31 6.57
CA ALA A 166 -25.68 10.21 6.59
C ALA A 166 -24.82 10.05 5.33
N VAL A 167 -24.34 11.18 4.83
CA VAL A 167 -23.38 11.20 3.73
C VAL A 167 -22.00 10.98 4.32
N CYS A 168 -21.41 9.81 4.09
CA CYS A 168 -20.15 9.41 4.69
C CYS A 168 -19.14 8.94 3.64
N THR A 169 -17.86 9.20 3.91
CA THR A 169 -16.70 8.66 3.19
C THR A 169 -16.38 7.24 3.66
N TYR A 170 -15.65 6.45 2.86
CA TYR A 170 -15.27 5.08 3.24
C TYR A 170 -14.45 5.06 4.54
N THR A 171 -13.61 6.07 4.74
CA THR A 171 -12.85 6.30 5.98
C THR A 171 -13.74 6.57 7.19
N GLU A 172 -14.79 7.39 7.05
CA GLU A 172 -15.74 7.65 8.13
C GLU A 172 -16.54 6.40 8.49
N ILE A 173 -16.90 5.59 7.49
CA ILE A 173 -17.61 4.32 7.68
C ILE A 173 -16.72 3.24 8.30
N LEU A 174 -15.46 3.16 7.88
CA LEU A 174 -14.46 2.34 8.57
C LEU A 174 -14.38 2.73 10.05
N CYS A 175 -14.27 4.01 10.37
CA CYS A 175 -14.23 4.46 11.76
C CYS A 175 -15.54 4.19 12.52
N LYS A 176 -16.71 4.39 11.89
CA LYS A 176 -18.03 4.19 12.49
C LYS A 176 -18.26 2.72 12.84
N TYR A 177 -17.91 1.80 11.94
CA TYR A 177 -18.21 0.39 12.07
C TYR A 177 -17.02 -0.49 12.51
N ALA A 178 -15.81 0.06 12.66
CA ALA A 178 -14.61 -0.69 13.07
C ALA A 178 -14.72 -1.42 14.42
N LYS A 179 -15.64 -1.00 15.28
CA LYS A 179 -15.87 -1.65 16.58
C LYS A 179 -16.66 -2.95 16.47
N GLU A 180 -17.45 -3.10 15.40
CA GLU A 180 -18.45 -4.17 15.27
C GLU A 180 -18.15 -5.10 14.09
N PHE A 181 -17.46 -4.60 13.05
CA PHE A 181 -17.24 -5.31 11.81
C PHE A 181 -15.77 -5.27 11.41
N THR A 182 -15.32 -6.32 10.71
CA THR A 182 -13.98 -6.37 10.13
C THR A 182 -13.86 -5.43 8.93
N SER A 183 -12.64 -5.01 8.58
CA SER A 183 -12.41 -4.14 7.42
C SER A 183 -12.92 -4.72 6.09
N GLU A 184 -13.00 -6.06 5.98
CA GLU A 184 -13.53 -6.76 4.81
C GLU A 184 -15.07 -6.66 4.76
N GLU A 185 -15.76 -6.90 5.89
CA GLU A 185 -17.22 -6.74 5.99
C GLU A 185 -17.65 -5.28 5.75
N ILE A 186 -16.90 -4.31 6.29
CA ILE A 186 -17.16 -2.89 6.06
C ILE A 186 -16.96 -2.52 4.58
N ARG A 187 -15.97 -3.12 3.91
CA ARG A 187 -15.77 -2.95 2.46
C ARG A 187 -16.95 -3.51 1.68
N ASP A 188 -17.39 -4.72 2.00
CA ASP A 188 -18.54 -5.35 1.34
C ASP A 188 -19.82 -4.53 1.56
N TYR A 189 -20.03 -3.99 2.77
CA TYR A 189 -21.13 -3.07 3.06
C TYR A 189 -21.06 -1.78 2.23
N TRP A 190 -19.88 -1.14 2.16
CA TRP A 190 -19.66 0.07 1.35
C TRP A 190 -19.91 -0.16 -0.15
N MET A 191 -19.53 -1.33 -0.67
CA MET A 191 -19.67 -1.65 -2.10
C MET A 191 -21.09 -2.07 -2.47
N ASN A 192 -21.78 -2.81 -1.60
CA ASN A 192 -23.05 -3.46 -1.94
C ASN A 192 -24.29 -2.82 -1.31
N CYS A 193 -24.16 -2.06 -0.22
CA CYS A 193 -25.31 -1.55 0.53
C CYS A 193 -25.44 -0.02 0.50
N MET A 194 -24.34 0.71 0.30
CA MET A 194 -24.39 2.18 0.29
C MET A 194 -24.73 2.76 -1.07
N GLU A 195 -25.62 3.75 -1.09
CA GLU A 195 -26.05 4.41 -2.32
C GLU A 195 -25.16 5.62 -2.63
N GLY A 196 -24.70 5.76 -3.87
CA GLY A 196 -23.96 6.94 -4.28
C GLY A 196 -24.84 8.21 -4.17
N VAL A 197 -24.33 9.25 -3.50
CA VAL A 197 -25.03 10.54 -3.41
C VAL A 197 -25.17 11.10 -4.82
N ARG A 198 -26.38 11.12 -5.36
CA ARG A 198 -26.67 11.88 -6.57
C ARG A 198 -26.57 13.35 -6.19
N THR A 199 -25.52 14.04 -6.62
CA THR A 199 -25.35 15.49 -6.46
C THR A 199 -26.42 16.23 -7.25
N SER A 200 -27.63 16.26 -6.69
CA SER A 200 -28.72 17.11 -7.12
C SER A 200 -29.52 17.49 -5.88
N MET A 201 -29.02 18.45 -5.09
CA MET A 201 -29.87 19.12 -4.11
C MET A 201 -29.63 20.63 -4.00
N PRO A 202 -30.72 21.42 -3.86
CA PRO A 202 -30.73 22.88 -3.87
C PRO A 202 -30.40 23.48 -2.51
N CYS A 203 -29.75 24.65 -2.54
CA CYS A 203 -29.37 25.48 -1.41
C CYS A 203 -30.57 25.87 -0.52
N TYR A 204 -30.57 25.46 0.75
CA TYR A 204 -31.47 25.97 1.79
C TYR A 204 -30.75 27.01 2.65
N ARG A 205 -31.27 28.25 2.68
CA ARG A 205 -30.82 29.32 3.59
C ARG A 205 -31.59 29.26 4.91
N PRO A 206 -30.92 29.22 6.08
CA PRO A 206 -31.59 29.40 7.36
C PRO A 206 -31.93 30.89 7.57
N VAL A 207 -33.20 31.17 7.91
CA VAL A 207 -33.66 32.48 8.39
C VAL A 207 -33.68 32.42 9.91
N MET A 208 -32.75 33.11 10.57
CA MET A 208 -32.77 33.35 12.01
C MET A 208 -33.46 34.70 12.27
N MET A 209 -34.58 34.69 12.99
CA MET A 209 -35.19 35.89 13.57
C MET A 209 -34.93 35.89 15.08
N CYS A 210 -34.20 36.89 15.58
CA CYS A 210 -34.01 37.12 17.01
C CYS A 210 -34.76 38.40 17.41
N ASN A 211 -35.82 38.25 18.21
CA ASN A 211 -36.51 39.35 18.91
C ASN A 211 -35.84 39.58 20.27
N GLY A 212 -35.67 40.86 20.65
CA GLY A 212 -34.77 41.28 21.72
C GLY A 212 -35.36 41.42 23.13
N MET A 213 -34.57 42.07 23.99
CA MET A 213 -34.98 42.79 25.20
C MET A 213 -33.94 43.89 25.51
N PRO A 214 -34.34 45.12 25.88
CA PRO A 214 -33.43 46.18 26.29
C PRO A 214 -33.25 46.17 27.82
N VAL A 215 -32.04 45.84 28.30
CA VAL A 215 -31.68 45.96 29.72
C VAL A 215 -30.62 47.05 29.87
N ARG A 216 -31.06 48.14 30.50
CA ARG A 216 -30.37 49.32 31.06
C ARG A 216 -28.83 49.41 30.95
N ASP A 217 -28.43 50.31 30.07
CA ASP A 217 -27.17 51.06 30.00
C ASP A 217 -26.94 51.96 31.22
N GLN A 218 -25.85 51.73 31.95
CA GLN A 218 -24.96 52.79 32.49
C GLN A 218 -23.51 52.30 32.61
N LEU A 219 -23.02 51.48 31.67
CA LEU A 219 -21.57 51.40 31.46
C LEU A 219 -21.14 52.67 30.74
N THR A 220 -20.17 53.37 31.31
CA THR A 220 -19.60 54.58 30.70
C THR A 220 -19.15 54.26 29.27
N SER A 221 -19.47 55.12 28.29
CA SER A 221 -19.16 54.90 26.88
C SER A 221 -17.67 54.56 26.62
N GLN A 222 -16.80 55.02 27.51
CA GLN A 222 -15.36 54.74 27.50
C GLN A 222 -14.99 53.30 27.87
N GLN A 223 -15.76 52.63 28.74
CA GLN A 223 -15.54 51.22 29.07
C GLN A 223 -16.03 50.30 27.94
N SER A 224 -17.14 50.67 27.27
CA SER A 224 -17.64 49.90 26.12
C SER A 224 -16.59 49.84 25.00
N SER A 225 -15.98 50.98 24.64
CA SER A 225 -14.97 51.00 23.57
C SER A 225 -13.73 50.16 23.88
N GLN A 226 -13.31 50.09 25.15
CA GLN A 226 -12.18 49.26 25.57
C GLN A 226 -12.50 47.76 25.53
N ILE A 227 -13.74 47.39 25.88
CA ILE A 227 -14.22 46.00 25.80
C ILE A 227 -14.29 45.56 24.34
N ASP A 228 -14.80 46.41 23.45
CA ASP A 228 -14.88 46.12 22.01
C ASP A 228 -13.49 45.96 21.38
N GLU A 229 -12.54 46.80 21.76
CA GLU A 229 -11.13 46.70 21.30
C GLU A 229 -10.47 45.39 21.78
N LEU A 230 -10.63 45.03 23.05
CA LEU A 230 -10.11 43.78 23.60
C LEU A 230 -10.77 42.54 22.96
N ALA A 231 -12.08 42.61 22.70
CA ALA A 231 -12.80 41.52 22.04
C ALA A 231 -12.30 41.30 20.60
N CYS A 232 -12.06 42.38 19.84
CA CYS A 232 -11.45 42.31 18.51
C CYS A 232 -10.05 41.69 18.56
N LEU A 233 -9.19 42.14 19.49
CA LEU A 233 -7.84 41.59 19.65
C LEU A 233 -7.87 40.09 20.02
N LEU A 234 -8.78 39.68 20.90
CA LEU A 234 -8.95 38.27 21.27
C LEU A 234 -9.44 37.44 20.08
N ALA A 235 -10.41 37.95 19.31
CA ALA A 235 -10.92 37.29 18.13
C ALA A 235 -9.82 37.09 17.06
N ASP A 236 -8.98 38.10 16.85
CA ASP A 236 -7.85 38.01 15.93
C ASP A 236 -6.77 37.02 16.43
N HIS A 237 -6.49 36.98 17.73
CA HIS A 237 -5.57 36.00 18.30
C HIS A 237 -6.10 34.56 18.15
N ILE A 238 -7.39 34.33 18.43
CA ILE A 238 -8.03 33.03 18.23
C ILE A 238 -7.96 32.61 16.76
N ARG A 239 -8.24 33.54 15.83
CA ARG A 239 -8.13 33.28 14.39
C ARG A 239 -6.70 32.88 14.01
N ALA A 240 -5.70 33.62 14.46
CA ALA A 240 -4.29 33.31 14.17
C ALA A 240 -3.87 31.93 14.70
N VAL A 241 -4.29 31.57 15.92
CA VAL A 241 -4.05 30.23 16.51
C VAL A 241 -4.74 29.12 15.70
N GLN A 242 -5.96 29.36 15.24
CA GLN A 242 -6.70 28.41 14.40
C GLN A 242 -6.06 28.24 13.03
N GLU A 243 -5.66 29.33 12.39
CA GLU A 243 -4.96 29.33 11.10
C GLU A 243 -3.63 28.56 11.20
N GLU A 244 -2.84 28.83 12.24
CA GLU A 244 -1.61 28.09 12.50
C GLU A 244 -1.86 26.59 12.74
N GLY A 245 -2.85 26.24 13.57
CA GLY A 245 -3.20 24.84 13.81
C GLY A 245 -3.62 24.12 12.51
N GLN A 246 -4.40 24.78 11.65
CA GLN A 246 -4.80 24.24 10.35
C GLN A 246 -3.59 24.04 9.42
N GLU A 247 -2.69 25.02 9.34
CA GLU A 247 -1.46 24.92 8.55
C GLU A 247 -0.59 23.74 9.00
N LEU A 248 -0.37 23.60 10.31
CA LEU A 248 0.41 22.50 10.86
C LEU A 248 -0.22 21.13 10.58
N HIS A 249 -1.55 21.00 10.70
CA HIS A 249 -2.24 19.76 10.32
C HIS A 249 -2.11 19.45 8.83
N GLN A 250 -2.19 20.45 7.95
CA GLN A 250 -1.99 20.27 6.52
C GLN A 250 -0.55 19.82 6.21
N ARG A 251 0.45 20.46 6.82
CA ARG A 251 1.86 20.06 6.68
C ARG A 251 2.12 18.65 7.19
N ARG A 252 1.58 18.31 8.37
CA ARG A 252 1.66 16.96 8.93
C ARG A 252 1.08 15.91 7.96
N SER A 253 -0.12 16.15 7.44
CA SER A 253 -0.76 15.25 6.47
C SER A 253 0.09 15.10 5.20
N ALA A 254 0.57 16.21 4.64
CA ALA A 254 1.39 16.19 3.42
C ALA A 254 2.72 15.45 3.64
N ALA A 255 3.38 15.66 4.77
CA ALA A 255 4.61 14.97 5.13
C ALA A 255 4.38 13.47 5.33
N GLN A 256 3.27 13.08 5.97
CA GLN A 256 2.88 11.69 6.17
C GLN A 256 2.59 10.98 4.83
N ASP A 257 1.82 11.61 3.93
CA ASP A 257 1.54 11.06 2.60
C ASP A 257 2.82 10.88 1.78
N GLN A 258 3.74 11.85 1.89
CA GLN A 258 5.03 11.78 1.20
C GLN A 258 5.93 10.69 1.78
N LEU A 259 5.95 10.53 3.10
CA LEU A 259 6.68 9.47 3.79
C LEU A 259 6.17 8.10 3.34
N GLU A 260 4.86 7.87 3.42
CA GLU A 260 4.22 6.61 2.98
C GLU A 260 4.56 6.30 1.52
N LYS A 261 4.50 7.30 0.64
CA LYS A 261 4.85 7.13 -0.77
C LYS A 261 6.31 6.73 -0.97
N LEU A 262 7.25 7.39 -0.28
CA LEU A 262 8.68 7.06 -0.37
C LEU A 262 8.98 5.67 0.16
N GLU A 263 8.33 5.27 1.25
CA GLU A 263 8.48 3.94 1.83
C GLU A 263 7.87 2.85 0.94
N ALA A 264 6.72 3.09 0.34
CA ALA A 264 6.11 2.22 -0.65
C ALA A 264 7.03 2.04 -1.87
N GLU A 265 7.63 3.14 -2.36
CA GLU A 265 8.58 3.12 -3.47
C GLU A 265 9.84 2.30 -3.13
N ARG A 266 10.48 2.60 -1.98
CA ARG A 266 11.65 1.86 -1.47
C ARG A 266 11.34 0.37 -1.31
N THR A 267 10.18 0.04 -0.75
CA THR A 267 9.74 -1.34 -0.57
C THR A 267 9.50 -2.04 -1.90
N GLY A 268 8.84 -1.36 -2.84
CA GLY A 268 8.59 -1.85 -4.19
C GLY A 268 9.89 -2.18 -4.94
N ILE A 269 10.90 -1.29 -4.88
CA ILE A 269 12.21 -1.53 -5.49
C ILE A 269 12.92 -2.73 -4.83
N ARG A 270 12.88 -2.86 -3.50
CA ARG A 270 13.44 -4.03 -2.80
C ARG A 270 12.75 -5.33 -3.21
N LEU A 271 11.44 -5.29 -3.38
CA LEU A 271 10.67 -6.43 -3.88
C LEU A 271 11.07 -6.78 -5.32
N LEU A 272 11.19 -5.81 -6.22
CA LEU A 272 11.64 -6.05 -7.60
C LEU A 272 13.06 -6.63 -7.68
N GLY A 273 13.99 -6.09 -6.89
CA GLY A 273 15.37 -6.57 -6.84
C GLY A 273 15.56 -7.89 -6.10
N GLY A 274 14.49 -8.41 -5.47
CA GLY A 274 14.58 -9.69 -4.75
C GLY A 274 15.32 -9.63 -3.42
N ARG A 275 15.38 -8.45 -2.78
CA ARG A 275 16.08 -8.26 -1.51
C ARG A 275 15.12 -8.47 -0.34
N ALA A 276 15.47 -9.36 0.59
CA ALA A 276 14.68 -9.59 1.79
C ALA A 276 14.61 -8.34 2.68
N ALA A 277 13.48 -8.13 3.35
CA ALA A 277 13.26 -6.94 4.20
C ALA A 277 14.17 -6.89 5.44
N THR A 278 14.57 -8.05 5.96
CA THR A 278 15.06 -8.21 7.35
C THR A 278 16.53 -8.61 7.50
N LEU A 279 17.32 -8.69 6.42
CA LEU A 279 18.72 -9.11 6.57
C LEU A 279 19.58 -7.97 7.13
N PRO A 280 20.31 -8.18 8.25
CA PRO A 280 21.20 -7.18 8.83
C PRO A 280 22.36 -6.86 7.88
N SER A 281 22.76 -5.59 7.78
CA SER A 281 23.73 -5.06 6.80
C SER A 281 25.13 -5.69 6.81
N GLY A 282 25.44 -6.62 7.72
CA GLY A 282 26.76 -7.25 7.82
C GLY A 282 27.03 -8.40 6.85
N SER A 283 26.02 -8.98 6.20
CA SER A 283 26.17 -10.14 5.29
C SER A 283 25.71 -9.87 3.87
N GLU A 284 25.74 -8.61 3.44
CA GLU A 284 25.05 -8.16 2.21
C GLU A 284 25.67 -8.66 0.90
N GLY A 285 26.95 -9.06 0.89
CA GLY A 285 27.68 -9.32 -0.35
C GLY A 285 27.25 -10.56 -1.14
N GLN A 286 26.80 -11.65 -0.49
CA GLN A 286 26.51 -12.92 -1.18
C GLN A 286 25.02 -13.18 -1.42
N THR A 287 24.12 -12.51 -0.71
CA THR A 287 22.67 -12.80 -0.81
C THR A 287 21.97 -12.06 -1.94
N GLN A 288 22.67 -11.14 -2.62
CA GLN A 288 22.07 -10.25 -3.61
C GLN A 288 22.24 -10.73 -5.06
N GLN A 289 23.10 -11.73 -5.29
CA GLN A 289 23.29 -12.25 -6.64
C GLN A 289 22.06 -13.05 -7.11
N PRO A 290 21.64 -12.88 -8.37
CA PRO A 290 20.60 -13.70 -8.96
C PRO A 290 21.02 -15.17 -8.99
N VAL A 291 20.06 -16.05 -8.72
CA VAL A 291 20.24 -17.49 -8.85
C VAL A 291 19.82 -17.88 -10.26
N TYR A 292 20.76 -18.41 -11.04
CA TYR A 292 20.50 -18.88 -12.40
C TYR A 292 20.11 -20.35 -12.40
N PHE A 293 19.17 -20.69 -13.28
CA PHE A 293 18.66 -22.03 -13.51
C PHE A 293 18.79 -22.38 -14.99
N ASN A 294 19.20 -23.60 -15.30
CA ASN A 294 19.14 -24.17 -16.63
C ASN A 294 18.00 -25.20 -16.68
N ALA A 295 16.84 -24.78 -17.18
CA ALA A 295 15.67 -25.63 -17.35
C ALA A 295 15.56 -26.04 -18.82
N ALA A 296 15.91 -27.29 -19.14
CA ALA A 296 15.89 -27.84 -20.49
C ALA A 296 16.63 -26.97 -21.55
N GLY A 297 17.77 -26.37 -21.18
CA GLY A 297 18.59 -25.54 -22.05
C GLY A 297 18.25 -24.04 -22.04
N ARG A 298 17.14 -23.64 -21.39
CA ARG A 298 16.79 -22.24 -21.20
C ARG A 298 17.34 -21.74 -19.87
N ILE A 299 18.05 -20.62 -19.90
CA ILE A 299 18.50 -19.92 -18.71
C ILE A 299 17.35 -19.08 -18.16
N LEU A 300 17.06 -19.27 -16.88
CA LEU A 300 16.13 -18.49 -16.09
C LEU A 300 16.88 -17.96 -14.87
N ALA A 301 16.51 -16.81 -14.34
CA ALA A 301 17.07 -16.32 -13.09
C ALA A 301 15.97 -15.84 -12.15
N THR A 302 16.19 -16.02 -10.84
CA THR A 302 15.32 -15.44 -9.81
C THR A 302 16.16 -15.04 -8.61
N SER A 303 15.57 -14.31 -7.67
CA SER A 303 16.26 -13.97 -6.43
C SER A 303 16.17 -15.12 -5.43
N ARG A 304 17.16 -15.18 -4.55
CA ARG A 304 17.11 -16.07 -3.39
C ARG A 304 15.89 -15.80 -2.51
N ALA A 305 15.47 -14.54 -2.37
CA ALA A 305 14.28 -14.20 -1.58
C ALA A 305 13.00 -14.83 -2.14
N THR A 306 12.86 -14.96 -3.46
CA THR A 306 11.73 -15.67 -4.09
C THR A 306 11.75 -17.16 -3.77
N LEU A 307 12.93 -17.79 -3.84
CA LEU A 307 13.08 -19.23 -3.58
C LEU A 307 12.86 -19.58 -2.10
N LEU A 308 13.27 -18.69 -1.19
CA LEU A 308 13.10 -18.84 0.26
C LEU A 308 11.70 -18.41 0.75
N HIS A 309 10.85 -17.87 -0.12
CA HIS A 309 9.59 -17.28 0.31
C HIS A 309 8.60 -18.32 0.88
N CYS A 310 8.57 -19.51 0.30
CA CYS A 310 7.70 -20.60 0.75
C CYS A 310 8.44 -21.51 1.73
N THR A 311 8.27 -21.24 3.03
CA THR A 311 8.87 -22.03 4.11
C THR A 311 8.43 -23.50 4.06
N GLY A 312 9.36 -24.41 4.30
CA GLY A 312 9.19 -25.86 4.23
C GLY A 312 9.23 -26.43 2.81
N SER A 313 9.32 -25.59 1.76
CA SER A 313 9.40 -26.06 0.38
C SER A 313 10.76 -26.70 0.07
N MET A 314 10.82 -27.48 -1.01
CA MET A 314 12.09 -28.04 -1.47
C MET A 314 13.06 -26.95 -1.92
N LEU A 315 12.55 -25.89 -2.55
CA LEU A 315 13.35 -24.74 -3.00
C LEU A 315 13.96 -23.97 -1.83
N GLU A 316 13.22 -23.78 -0.73
CA GLU A 316 13.77 -23.18 0.48
C GLU A 316 14.92 -24.02 1.04
N ARG A 317 14.78 -25.36 1.05
CA ARG A 317 15.86 -26.24 1.52
C ARG A 317 17.08 -26.17 0.62
N TRP A 318 16.90 -26.23 -0.70
CA TRP A 318 17.98 -26.21 -1.69
C TRP A 318 18.77 -24.90 -1.73
N PHE A 319 18.07 -23.78 -1.53
CA PHE A 319 18.67 -22.46 -1.56
C PHE A 319 18.79 -21.85 -0.16
N GLY A 320 18.52 -22.62 0.88
CA GLY A 320 18.73 -22.27 2.27
C GLY A 320 20.20 -22.32 2.66
N GLY A 321 20.48 -22.22 3.95
CA GLY A 321 21.85 -22.42 4.48
C GLY A 321 22.27 -23.89 4.53
N ASP A 322 21.31 -24.81 4.45
CA ASP A 322 21.52 -26.23 4.77
C ASP A 322 21.97 -27.07 3.57
N TRP A 323 21.81 -26.57 2.35
CA TRP A 323 22.13 -27.33 1.13
C TRP A 323 23.40 -26.83 0.47
N THR A 324 24.34 -27.75 0.27
CA THR A 324 25.53 -27.54 -0.55
C THR A 324 25.23 -28.03 -1.96
N LEU A 325 25.07 -27.10 -2.92
CA LEU A 325 24.96 -27.47 -4.33
C LEU A 325 26.20 -28.27 -4.74
N GLN A 326 25.99 -29.44 -5.37
CA GLN A 326 27.10 -30.19 -5.93
C GLN A 326 27.51 -29.56 -7.26
N GLU A 327 28.80 -29.58 -7.58
CA GLU A 327 29.28 -29.07 -8.88
C GLU A 327 28.61 -29.78 -10.06
N SER A 328 28.20 -31.04 -9.90
CA SER A 328 27.44 -31.80 -10.90
C SER A 328 26.04 -31.26 -11.19
N ASP A 329 25.47 -30.48 -10.26
CA ASP A 329 24.16 -29.87 -10.41
C ASP A 329 24.23 -28.55 -11.17
N LEU A 330 25.44 -28.06 -11.48
CA LEU A 330 25.68 -26.84 -12.22
C LEU A 330 26.00 -27.13 -13.69
N VAL A 331 25.34 -26.42 -14.60
CA VAL A 331 25.72 -26.37 -16.01
C VAL A 331 26.20 -24.94 -16.29
N GLY A 332 27.53 -24.76 -16.28
CA GLY A 332 28.13 -23.42 -16.18
C GLY A 332 27.94 -22.88 -14.77
N ASN A 333 27.28 -21.73 -14.63
CA ASN A 333 26.93 -21.12 -13.35
C ASN A 333 25.44 -21.26 -12.99
N ALA A 334 24.70 -22.08 -13.74
CA ALA A 334 23.26 -22.23 -13.58
C ALA A 334 22.89 -23.60 -13.02
N VAL A 335 21.99 -23.62 -12.03
CA VAL A 335 21.44 -24.84 -11.42
C VAL A 335 20.60 -25.59 -12.43
N ARG A 336 20.97 -26.83 -12.72
CA ARG A 336 20.23 -27.69 -13.62
C ARG A 336 18.89 -28.08 -12.99
N ILE A 337 17.81 -27.89 -13.75
CA ILE A 337 16.47 -28.32 -13.37
C ILE A 337 15.94 -29.26 -14.44
N ASP A 338 15.63 -30.50 -14.05
CA ASP A 338 15.03 -31.50 -14.93
C ASP A 338 13.50 -31.29 -15.05
N GLN A 339 13.09 -30.06 -15.33
CA GLN A 339 11.71 -29.67 -15.66
C GLN A 339 11.73 -28.90 -16.98
N ASP A 340 10.62 -28.92 -17.70
CA ASP A 340 10.52 -28.10 -18.91
C ASP A 340 10.51 -26.61 -18.55
N SER A 341 11.14 -25.80 -19.40
CA SER A 341 11.36 -24.39 -19.11
C SER A 341 10.07 -23.59 -18.92
N GLU A 342 9.00 -23.94 -19.63
CA GLU A 342 7.71 -23.24 -19.52
C GLU A 342 7.07 -23.54 -18.15
N THR A 343 7.01 -24.80 -17.76
CA THR A 343 6.48 -25.20 -16.45
C THR A 343 7.28 -24.60 -15.31
N PHE A 344 8.62 -24.62 -15.37
CA PHE A 344 9.43 -24.04 -14.32
C PHE A 344 9.34 -22.50 -14.27
N SER A 345 9.18 -21.82 -15.41
CA SER A 345 8.88 -20.38 -15.44
C SER A 345 7.59 -20.07 -14.69
N SER A 346 6.54 -20.86 -14.89
CA SER A 346 5.27 -20.68 -14.17
C SER A 346 5.40 -20.95 -12.66
N VAL A 347 6.26 -21.89 -12.23
CA VAL A 347 6.57 -22.08 -10.80
C VAL A 347 7.23 -20.82 -10.23
N LEU A 348 8.26 -20.28 -10.90
CA LEU A 348 8.92 -19.04 -10.48
C LEU A 348 7.96 -17.86 -10.46
N GLN A 349 7.08 -17.74 -11.46
CA GLN A 349 6.07 -16.70 -11.52
C GLN A 349 5.12 -16.77 -10.32
N ILE A 350 4.59 -17.95 -9.97
CA ILE A 350 3.74 -18.11 -8.78
C ILE A 350 4.49 -17.64 -7.51
N LEU A 351 5.75 -18.05 -7.35
CA LEU A 351 6.57 -17.65 -6.19
C LEU A 351 6.80 -16.14 -6.13
N ARG A 352 7.09 -15.51 -7.28
CA ARG A 352 7.25 -14.05 -7.38
C ARG A 352 5.98 -13.32 -6.99
N TYR A 353 4.82 -13.74 -7.50
CA TYR A 353 3.53 -13.13 -7.15
C TYR A 353 3.22 -13.31 -5.67
N HIS A 354 3.43 -14.51 -5.13
CA HIS A 354 3.24 -14.77 -3.71
C HIS A 354 4.14 -13.89 -2.84
N ARG A 355 5.38 -13.64 -3.27
CA ARG A 355 6.31 -12.74 -2.57
C ARG A 355 5.91 -11.28 -2.65
N ILE A 356 5.49 -10.81 -3.83
CA ILE A 356 5.18 -9.40 -4.07
C ILE A 356 3.81 -9.03 -3.48
N PHE A 357 2.80 -9.87 -3.68
CA PHE A 357 1.40 -9.57 -3.37
C PHE A 357 0.83 -10.38 -2.20
N GLY A 358 1.56 -11.38 -1.73
CA GLY A 358 1.11 -12.32 -0.70
C GLY A 358 0.32 -13.53 -1.26
N PRO A 359 0.08 -14.56 -0.42
CA PRO A 359 -0.65 -15.78 -0.79
C PRO A 359 -2.06 -15.54 -1.31
N SER A 360 -2.74 -14.54 -0.77
CA SER A 360 -4.16 -14.28 -1.01
C SER A 360 -4.44 -13.54 -2.31
N SER A 361 -3.39 -13.02 -2.96
CA SER A 361 -3.50 -12.05 -4.05
C SER A 361 -3.07 -12.63 -5.39
N LEU A 362 -3.21 -13.95 -5.58
CA LEU A 362 -2.88 -14.54 -6.87
C LEU A 362 -3.84 -14.10 -7.98
N PRO A 363 -3.33 -13.86 -9.20
CA PRO A 363 -4.16 -13.54 -10.33
C PRO A 363 -5.15 -14.64 -10.67
N LEU A 364 -6.34 -14.23 -11.11
CA LEU A 364 -7.31 -15.14 -11.70
C LEU A 364 -6.75 -15.71 -13.02
N GLY A 365 -7.13 -16.95 -13.34
CA GLY A 365 -6.69 -17.63 -14.56
C GLY A 365 -5.55 -18.63 -14.33
N GLN A 366 -4.76 -18.89 -15.37
CA GLN A 366 -3.74 -19.94 -15.36
C GLN A 366 -2.37 -19.35 -15.73
N PRO A 367 -1.30 -19.65 -14.97
CA PRO A 367 0.06 -19.15 -15.22
C PRO A 367 0.75 -19.86 -16.39
N CYS A 368 0.13 -20.91 -16.94
CA CYS A 368 0.65 -21.67 -18.07
C CYS A 368 -0.47 -22.06 -19.03
N ARG A 369 -0.10 -22.52 -20.22
CA ARG A 369 -1.07 -23.07 -21.18
C ARG A 369 -1.81 -24.27 -20.56
N LYS A 370 -3.08 -24.45 -20.93
CA LYS A 370 -3.92 -25.56 -20.43
C LYS A 370 -3.27 -26.94 -20.60
N ALA A 371 -2.53 -27.15 -21.70
CA ALA A 371 -1.81 -28.39 -21.99
C ALA A 371 -0.67 -28.68 -20.99
N LYS A 372 -0.12 -27.65 -20.34
CA LYS A 372 0.99 -27.73 -19.39
C LYS A 372 0.55 -27.83 -17.94
N LEU A 373 -0.74 -27.62 -17.63
CA LEU A 373 -1.25 -27.70 -16.25
C LEU A 373 -0.93 -29.02 -15.53
N PRO A 374 -1.00 -30.22 -16.17
CA PRO A 374 -0.63 -31.46 -15.48
C PRO A 374 0.85 -31.46 -15.06
N ALA A 375 1.74 -31.00 -15.93
CA ALA A 375 3.17 -30.87 -15.64
C ALA A 375 3.41 -29.83 -14.52
N LEU A 376 2.70 -28.69 -14.57
CA LEU A 376 2.76 -27.69 -13.51
C LEU A 376 2.32 -28.24 -12.15
N ARG A 377 1.21 -28.99 -12.10
CA ARG A 377 0.77 -29.65 -10.84
C ARG A 377 1.84 -30.60 -10.32
N GLN A 378 2.41 -31.42 -11.20
CA GLN A 378 3.49 -32.32 -10.82
C GLN A 378 4.71 -31.55 -10.29
N ALA A 379 5.10 -30.45 -10.92
CA ALA A 379 6.20 -29.60 -10.48
C ALA A 379 5.91 -28.95 -9.11
N LEU A 380 4.72 -28.39 -8.91
CA LEU A 380 4.31 -27.82 -7.63
C LEU A 380 4.34 -28.87 -6.51
N SER A 381 3.89 -30.09 -6.79
CA SER A 381 3.93 -31.21 -5.85
C SER A 381 5.36 -31.64 -5.54
N TYR A 382 6.21 -31.76 -6.57
CA TYR A 382 7.63 -32.09 -6.44
C TYR A 382 8.36 -31.07 -5.55
N PHE A 383 8.17 -29.77 -5.79
CA PHE A 383 8.77 -28.72 -4.99
C PHE A 383 8.11 -28.50 -3.63
N GLN A 384 7.08 -29.29 -3.28
CA GLN A 384 6.33 -29.20 -2.02
C GLN A 384 5.64 -27.83 -1.84
N LEU A 385 5.35 -27.13 -2.93
CA LEU A 385 4.66 -25.83 -2.93
C LEU A 385 3.15 -25.99 -2.72
N GLU A 386 2.66 -27.22 -2.78
CA GLU A 386 1.26 -27.56 -2.57
C GLU A 386 0.79 -27.44 -1.11
N GLN A 387 1.75 -27.48 -0.17
CA GLN A 387 1.48 -27.68 1.25
C GLN A 387 1.93 -26.51 2.12
N VAL A 388 1.91 -25.28 1.62
CA VAL A 388 2.05 -24.09 2.48
C VAL A 388 0.75 -23.91 3.30
N LYS A 389 0.45 -24.91 4.14
CA LYS A 389 -0.47 -24.82 5.25
C LYS A 389 0.21 -23.88 6.22
N GLY A 390 -0.31 -22.67 6.37
CA GLY A 390 0.16 -21.75 7.39
C GLY A 390 0.34 -22.51 8.71
N HIS A 391 1.54 -22.50 9.27
CA HIS A 391 1.84 -23.04 10.59
C HIS A 391 1.19 -22.15 11.66
N GLY A 392 -0.14 -22.01 11.61
CA GLY A 392 -0.94 -21.54 12.73
C GLY A 392 -0.97 -22.66 13.77
N LYS A 393 -0.03 -22.63 14.72
CA LYS A 393 -0.13 -23.44 15.93
C LYS A 393 -1.43 -23.05 16.65
N GLY A 394 -2.45 -23.91 16.61
CA GLY A 394 -3.43 -23.97 17.69
C GLY A 394 -4.91 -23.65 17.41
N PHE A 395 -5.39 -23.50 16.17
CA PHE A 395 -6.84 -23.43 15.94
C PHE A 395 -7.37 -24.72 15.31
N LYS A 396 -8.06 -25.54 16.12
CA LYS A 396 -8.93 -26.63 15.65
C LYS A 396 -10.22 -26.03 15.05
N GLY A 397 -10.09 -25.30 13.94
CA GLY A 397 -11.19 -24.72 13.19
C GLY A 397 -11.01 -25.02 11.70
N LYS A 398 -12.02 -25.59 11.05
CA LYS A 398 -12.00 -26.02 9.65
C LYS A 398 -11.75 -24.83 8.70
N ALA A 399 -10.59 -24.82 8.02
CA ALA A 399 -10.43 -24.42 6.61
C ALA A 399 -8.98 -24.61 6.15
N SER A 400 -8.68 -25.76 5.55
CA SER A 400 -7.40 -26.00 4.85
C SER A 400 -7.63 -25.85 3.35
N ARG A 401 -7.33 -24.69 2.77
CA ARG A 401 -7.23 -24.54 1.30
C ARG A 401 -5.90 -25.17 0.85
N SER A 402 -5.97 -26.37 0.28
CA SER A 402 -4.85 -27.11 -0.33
C SER A 402 -4.42 -26.44 -1.64
N ALA A 403 -3.19 -26.69 -2.12
CA ALA A 403 -2.74 -26.41 -3.51
C ALA A 403 -3.78 -26.67 -4.60
N SER A 404 -4.60 -27.69 -4.39
CA SER A 404 -5.68 -28.04 -5.31
C SER A 404 -6.72 -26.92 -5.45
N ALA A 405 -6.79 -25.96 -4.53
CA ALA A 405 -7.60 -24.75 -4.64
C ALA A 405 -7.04 -23.71 -5.63
N TRP A 406 -5.72 -23.72 -5.89
CA TRP A 406 -5.02 -22.73 -6.71
C TRP A 406 -5.30 -22.94 -8.20
N LEU A 407 -5.71 -24.16 -8.57
CA LEU A 407 -5.91 -24.60 -9.95
C LEU A 407 -7.33 -25.11 -10.20
N ARG A 408 -8.29 -24.77 -9.34
CA ARG A 408 -9.72 -25.04 -9.58
C ARG A 408 -10.30 -23.93 -10.47
N PRO A 409 -10.86 -24.26 -11.63
CA PRO A 409 -11.56 -23.29 -12.49
C PRO A 409 -12.85 -22.74 -11.86
N GLU A 410 -13.37 -23.37 -10.81
CA GLU A 410 -14.71 -23.11 -10.27
C GLU A 410 -14.70 -23.24 -8.74
N SER A 411 -14.70 -22.11 -8.03
CA SER A 411 -15.25 -22.03 -6.67
C SER A 411 -15.58 -20.59 -6.28
N LEU A 412 -16.58 -20.00 -6.93
CA LEU A 412 -17.45 -19.02 -6.29
C LEU A 412 -18.41 -19.81 -5.40
N HIS A 413 -18.01 -20.03 -4.15
CA HIS A 413 -18.90 -20.55 -3.11
C HIS A 413 -19.35 -19.35 -2.27
N ILE A 414 -20.57 -18.87 -2.54
CA ILE A 414 -21.28 -17.91 -1.67
C ILE A 414 -21.74 -18.71 -0.46
N PRO A 415 -21.19 -18.51 0.76
CA PRO A 415 -21.69 -19.22 1.92
C PRO A 415 -23.11 -18.74 2.26
N ARG A 416 -24.03 -19.70 2.41
CA ARG A 416 -25.37 -19.45 2.96
C ARG A 416 -25.25 -19.14 4.45
N ARG A 417 -25.72 -17.93 4.76
CA ARG A 417 -26.18 -17.38 6.05
C ARG A 417 -26.78 -18.44 6.97
N GLU A 418 -26.22 -18.60 8.16
CA GLU A 418 -26.89 -18.82 9.46
C GLU A 418 -25.85 -19.32 10.49
N GLU A 419 -25.46 -18.46 11.43
CA GLU A 419 -25.32 -18.81 12.85
C GLU A 419 -25.02 -17.52 13.65
N VAL A 420 -25.90 -17.25 14.63
CA VAL A 420 -25.87 -16.11 15.55
C VAL A 420 -24.94 -16.45 16.70
N PHE A 421 -24.01 -15.58 17.06
CA PHE A 421 -23.30 -15.66 18.35
C PHE A 421 -23.09 -14.27 18.97
N GLU A 422 -23.42 -14.21 20.26
CA GLU A 422 -23.37 -13.04 21.15
C GLU A 422 -21.93 -12.63 21.48
N ALA A 423 -21.66 -11.32 21.46
CA ALA A 423 -20.37 -10.74 21.84
C ALA A 423 -20.39 -10.23 23.28
N SER A 424 -19.35 -10.60 24.03
CA SER A 424 -19.00 -10.08 25.36
C SER A 424 -18.12 -8.84 25.21
N SER A 425 -18.51 -7.73 25.86
CA SER A 425 -17.82 -6.45 25.85
C SER A 425 -16.69 -6.39 26.86
N ASP A 426 -15.52 -5.88 26.47
CA ASP A 426 -14.71 -5.02 27.35
C ASP A 426 -13.58 -4.23 26.63
N THR A 427 -13.45 -2.97 27.08
CA THR A 427 -12.33 -2.01 27.02
C THR A 427 -12.33 -0.79 26.06
N ASN A 428 -12.49 0.37 26.72
CA ASN A 428 -11.77 1.67 26.65
C ASN A 428 -11.44 2.36 25.30
N SER A 429 -12.02 3.56 25.11
CA SER A 429 -11.65 4.57 24.10
C SER A 429 -11.22 5.90 24.74
N PRO A 430 -10.44 6.75 24.05
CA PRO A 430 -10.02 8.07 24.54
C PRO A 430 -11.01 9.21 24.20
N VAL A 431 -10.86 10.30 24.96
CA VAL A 431 -11.76 11.45 25.11
C VAL A 431 -11.73 12.40 23.90
N ARG A 432 -12.93 12.77 23.42
CA ARG A 432 -13.20 13.80 22.41
C ARG A 432 -13.28 15.18 23.09
N TRP A 433 -12.46 16.15 22.67
CA TRP A 433 -12.53 17.53 23.15
C TRP A 433 -13.37 18.37 22.19
N GLU A 434 -14.61 18.67 22.58
CA GLU A 434 -15.38 19.78 22.02
C GLU A 434 -15.20 20.97 22.97
N VAL A 435 -14.38 21.94 22.57
CA VAL A 435 -14.23 23.20 23.31
C VAL A 435 -15.37 24.12 22.89
N ALA A 436 -16.49 24.06 23.62
CA ALA A 436 -17.50 25.09 23.59
C ALA A 436 -16.99 26.29 24.41
N VAL A 437 -16.53 27.33 23.73
CA VAL A 437 -16.25 28.62 24.37
C VAL A 437 -17.59 29.36 24.52
N GLU A 438 -18.31 29.11 25.61
CA GLU A 438 -19.37 30.02 26.06
C GLU A 438 -18.71 31.22 26.74
N VAL A 439 -18.58 32.32 26.00
CA VAL A 439 -18.32 33.63 26.60
C VAL A 439 -19.62 34.09 27.24
N ALA A 440 -19.70 34.00 28.57
CA ALA A 440 -20.78 34.64 29.31
C ALA A 440 -20.58 36.16 29.24
N LEU A 441 -21.46 36.83 28.49
CA LEU A 441 -21.64 38.29 28.55
C LEU A 441 -22.42 38.69 29.81
#